data_AF-A0A6A3G6P6-F1
#
_entry.id   AF-A0A6A3G6P6-F1
#
_cell.length_a   1.000
_cell.length_b   1.000
_cell.length_c   1.000
_cell.angle_alpha   90.00
_cell.angle_beta   90.00
_cell.angle_gamma   90.00
#
_symmetry.space_group_name_H-M   'P 1'
#
loop_
_entity.id
_entity.type
_entity.pdbx_description
1 polymer ?
#
loop_
_entity_poly.entity_id
_entity_poly.type
_entity_poly.pdbx_seq_one_letter_code
_entity_poly.pdbx_strand_id
1 'polypeptide(L)'
;EGALKYVQAECINKPVIADCKRKNNIKYVVFYQTTVVQPAASMEFYANATDPSDFAIEHCPYMPMDGGQCDPNADGTFPAVCNQYIGANGQPDLGFCVGGTLQDNEPIAPYPHNYWFSFPNSCPQSRWSDKTDACRAQYAGGMCPLGVEPDGETCTFSYEVLGYIPLDDVVGITSMINSNTGKTYADYAEFCKAGGVEFSVAVSGSQVKWIEGLKFWA
;
A
#
# COMPACT_ATOMS: atom_id res chain seq x y z
N GLU A 1 8.99 -4.26 -0.65
CA GLU A 1 9.56 -3.12 -1.41
C GLU A 1 8.44 -2.14 -1.78
N GLY A 2 8.76 -0.93 -2.23
CA GLY A 2 7.74 0.02 -2.71
C GLY A 2 7.22 1.10 -1.76
N ALA A 3 7.59 1.07 -0.48
CA ALA A 3 7.09 2.05 0.49
C ALA A 3 7.45 3.49 0.12
N LEU A 4 8.71 3.77 -0.24
CA LEU A 4 9.13 5.12 -0.63
C LEU A 4 8.49 5.60 -1.96
N LYS A 5 8.20 4.67 -2.88
CA LYS A 5 7.43 4.98 -4.10
C LYS A 5 6.03 5.47 -3.74
N TYR A 6 5.33 4.75 -2.86
CA TYR A 6 4.01 5.18 -2.37
C TYR A 6 4.09 6.54 -1.65
N VAL A 7 5.10 6.73 -0.79
CA VAL A 7 5.32 8.01 -0.10
C VAL A 7 5.46 9.15 -1.12
N GLN A 8 6.39 9.02 -2.07
CA GLN A 8 6.71 10.08 -3.04
C GLN A 8 5.57 10.35 -4.03
N ALA A 9 4.99 9.30 -4.62
CA ALA A 9 3.95 9.43 -5.63
C ALA A 9 2.63 9.93 -5.06
N GLU A 10 2.23 9.42 -3.89
CA GLU A 10 0.87 9.59 -3.40
C GLU A 10 0.76 10.53 -2.22
N CYS A 11 1.79 10.66 -1.38
CA CYS A 11 1.58 11.14 -0.01
C CYS A 11 2.19 12.50 0.32
N ILE A 12 3.24 12.90 -0.40
CA ILE A 12 4.06 14.06 -0.01
C ILE A 12 4.10 15.20 -1.03
N ASN A 13 3.56 15.01 -2.25
CA ASN A 13 3.53 16.08 -3.24
C ASN A 13 2.69 17.25 -2.70
N LYS A 14 3.24 18.47 -2.74
CA LYS A 14 2.65 19.68 -2.14
C LYS A 14 1.12 19.84 -2.37
N PRO A 15 0.55 19.56 -3.56
CA PRO A 15 -0.91 19.68 -3.77
C PRO A 15 -1.78 18.72 -2.94
N VAL A 16 -1.23 17.58 -2.46
CA VAL A 16 -1.98 16.61 -1.64
C VAL A 16 -1.81 16.84 -0.14
N ILE A 17 -0.96 17.80 0.26
CA ILE A 17 -0.74 18.16 1.66
C ILE A 17 -1.86 19.07 2.14
N ALA A 18 -2.45 18.73 3.29
CA ALA A 18 -3.44 19.55 3.98
C ALA A 18 -3.01 19.77 5.43
N ASP A 19 -3.08 21.02 5.92
CA ASP A 19 -2.77 21.40 7.30
C ASP A 19 -1.41 20.89 7.83
N CYS A 20 -0.38 20.90 6.98
CA CYS A 20 0.94 20.34 7.29
C CYS A 20 0.89 18.88 7.78
N LYS A 21 0.02 18.09 7.15
CA LYS A 21 -0.04 16.64 7.29
C LYS A 21 0.17 15.99 5.92
N ARG A 22 1.05 15.01 5.87
CA ARG A 22 1.14 14.09 4.73
C ARG A 22 -0.20 13.39 4.53
N LYS A 23 -0.53 13.04 3.27
CA LYS A 23 -1.74 12.26 2.96
C LYS A 23 -1.79 11.02 3.85
N ASN A 24 -2.98 10.64 4.30
CA ASN A 24 -3.22 9.50 5.19
C ASN A 24 -2.45 9.55 6.52
N ASN A 25 -1.88 10.71 6.90
CA ASN A 25 -1.11 10.89 8.13
C ASN A 25 0.04 9.86 8.26
N ILE A 26 0.70 9.54 7.14
CA ILE A 26 1.84 8.62 7.12
C ILE A 26 3.02 9.18 7.92
N LYS A 27 3.68 8.31 8.70
CA LYS A 27 4.75 8.71 9.63
C LYS A 27 5.95 7.77 9.69
N TYR A 28 5.78 6.52 9.31
CA TYR A 28 6.79 5.49 9.52
C TYR A 28 6.96 4.65 8.25
N VAL A 29 8.19 4.23 8.00
CA VAL A 29 8.46 3.08 7.15
C VAL A 29 8.57 1.87 8.07
N VAL A 30 7.71 0.88 7.87
CA VAL A 30 7.65 -0.33 8.70
C VAL A 30 8.21 -1.51 7.92
N PHE A 31 9.05 -2.29 8.58
CA PHE A 31 9.67 -3.48 8.01
C PHE A 31 8.92 -4.71 8.50
N TYR A 32 8.46 -5.52 7.56
CA TYR A 32 7.73 -6.74 7.83
C TYR A 32 8.51 -7.93 7.28
N GLN A 33 8.51 -9.02 8.04
CA GLN A 33 8.72 -10.37 7.49
C GLN A 33 7.36 -10.97 7.24
N THR A 34 7.12 -11.50 6.04
CA THR A 34 5.85 -12.12 5.68
C THR A 34 6.08 -13.56 5.24
N THR A 35 5.26 -14.48 5.72
CA THR A 35 5.15 -15.84 5.17
C THR A 35 3.85 -15.92 4.40
N VAL A 36 3.87 -16.51 3.20
CA VAL A 36 2.70 -16.63 2.34
C VAL A 36 2.56 -18.08 1.86
N VAL A 37 1.35 -18.61 1.94
CA VAL A 37 0.93 -19.85 1.25
C VAL A 37 -0.36 -19.53 0.51
N GLN A 38 -0.32 -19.65 -0.82
CA GLN A 38 -1.47 -19.32 -1.66
C GLN A 38 -2.53 -20.42 -1.63
N PRO A 39 -3.83 -20.07 -1.75
CA PRO A 39 -4.88 -21.06 -1.94
C PRO A 39 -4.66 -21.89 -3.20
N ALA A 40 -4.82 -23.22 -3.10
CA ALA A 40 -4.66 -24.12 -4.24
C ALA A 40 -5.61 -23.77 -5.41
N ALA A 41 -6.85 -23.34 -5.11
CA ALA A 41 -7.81 -22.91 -6.12
C ALA A 41 -7.35 -21.65 -6.89
N SER A 42 -6.78 -20.67 -6.17
CA SER A 42 -6.17 -19.48 -6.79
C SER A 42 -4.99 -19.86 -7.68
N MET A 43 -4.09 -20.72 -7.17
CA MET A 43 -2.93 -21.22 -7.91
C MET A 43 -3.34 -21.90 -9.21
N GLU A 44 -4.34 -22.77 -9.18
CA GLU A 44 -4.86 -23.47 -10.36
C GLU A 44 -5.51 -22.50 -11.35
N PHE A 45 -6.32 -21.56 -10.85
CA PHE A 45 -7.04 -20.60 -11.69
C PHE A 45 -6.09 -19.68 -12.46
N TYR A 46 -5.06 -19.16 -11.81
CA TYR A 46 -4.10 -18.23 -12.44
C TYR A 46 -2.89 -18.92 -13.08
N ALA A 47 -2.75 -20.25 -12.98
CA ALA A 47 -1.62 -20.99 -13.53
C ALA A 47 -1.41 -20.75 -15.04
N ASN A 48 -2.48 -20.47 -15.77
CA ASN A 48 -2.46 -20.24 -17.21
C ASN A 48 -2.78 -18.79 -17.60
N ALA A 49 -2.75 -17.85 -16.66
CA ALA A 49 -2.98 -16.43 -16.96
C ALA A 49 -1.87 -15.92 -17.89
N THR A 50 -2.26 -15.35 -19.04
CA THR A 50 -1.34 -14.81 -20.05
C THR A 50 -1.27 -13.29 -20.05
N ASP A 51 -2.22 -12.62 -19.38
CA ASP A 51 -2.20 -11.18 -19.19
C ASP A 51 -1.25 -10.82 -18.03
N PRO A 52 -0.20 -10.02 -18.26
CA PRO A 52 0.72 -9.57 -17.21
C PRO A 52 0.10 -8.75 -16.08
N SER A 53 -1.13 -8.25 -16.26
CA SER A 53 -1.91 -7.65 -15.18
C SER A 53 -2.61 -8.70 -14.30
N ASP A 54 -2.79 -9.92 -14.81
CA ASP A 54 -3.41 -11.06 -14.14
C ASP A 54 -2.40 -12.08 -13.59
N PHE A 55 -1.10 -11.94 -13.89
CA PHE A 55 -0.05 -12.69 -13.23
C PHE A 55 0.99 -11.76 -12.61
N ALA A 56 1.33 -12.01 -11.36
CA ALA A 56 2.53 -11.47 -10.74
C ALA A 56 3.29 -12.55 -10.01
N ILE A 57 4.49 -12.18 -9.55
CA ILE A 57 5.40 -13.07 -8.83
C ILE A 57 4.60 -13.85 -7.77
N GLU A 58 4.50 -15.16 -8.03
CA GLU A 58 3.90 -16.17 -7.17
C GLU A 58 2.39 -16.04 -6.90
N HIS A 59 1.66 -15.76 -8.00
CA HIS A 59 0.44 -16.46 -8.46
C HIS A 59 -0.93 -15.76 -8.36
N CYS A 60 -1.03 -14.55 -7.81
CA CYS A 60 -2.28 -13.80 -7.86
C CYS A 60 -2.14 -12.36 -8.41
N PRO A 61 -3.18 -11.83 -9.09
CA PRO A 61 -3.21 -10.45 -9.54
C PRO A 61 -3.19 -9.47 -8.35
N TYR A 62 -2.51 -8.34 -8.53
CA TYR A 62 -2.61 -7.22 -7.62
C TYR A 62 -4.05 -6.69 -7.52
N MET A 63 -4.51 -6.49 -6.29
CA MET A 63 -5.77 -5.82 -5.97
C MET A 63 -5.49 -4.58 -5.12
N PRO A 64 -5.64 -3.35 -5.66
CA PRO A 64 -5.53 -2.16 -4.83
C PRO A 64 -6.59 -2.20 -3.73
N MET A 65 -6.19 -1.78 -2.53
CA MET A 65 -7.08 -1.71 -1.38
C MET A 65 -7.06 -0.32 -0.77
N ASP A 66 -8.23 0.29 -0.66
CA ASP A 66 -8.41 1.60 -0.02
C ASP A 66 -9.42 1.47 1.13
N GLY A 67 -9.12 2.12 2.26
CA GLY A 67 -10.01 2.11 3.41
C GLY A 67 -10.29 0.70 3.98
N GLY A 68 -9.44 -0.28 3.68
CA GLY A 68 -9.63 -1.67 4.11
C GLY A 68 -10.50 -2.54 3.23
N GLN A 69 -10.99 -2.01 2.10
CA GLN A 69 -11.70 -2.78 1.07
C GLN A 69 -10.87 -2.80 -0.21
N CYS A 70 -11.19 -3.71 -1.13
CA CYS A 70 -10.79 -3.57 -2.53
C CYS A 70 -11.24 -2.22 -3.07
N ASP A 71 -10.44 -1.62 -3.95
CA ASP A 71 -10.85 -0.43 -4.68
C ASP A 71 -12.00 -0.78 -5.63
N PRO A 72 -13.18 -0.12 -5.52
CA PRO A 72 -14.28 -0.38 -6.41
C PRO A 72 -14.02 0.24 -7.79
N ASN A 73 -14.66 -0.34 -8.81
CA ASN A 73 -14.78 0.29 -10.13
C ASN A 73 -15.54 1.62 -10.02
N ALA A 74 -15.44 2.45 -11.06
CA ALA A 74 -16.12 3.75 -11.12
C ALA A 74 -17.65 3.66 -10.99
N ASP A 75 -18.25 2.51 -11.32
CA ASP A 75 -19.68 2.23 -11.18
C ASP A 75 -20.08 1.69 -9.78
N GLY A 76 -19.11 1.57 -8.87
CA GLY A 76 -19.31 1.05 -7.51
C GLY A 76 -19.28 -0.47 -7.39
N THR A 77 -19.14 -1.21 -8.50
CA THR A 77 -18.95 -2.66 -8.47
C THR A 77 -17.51 -3.02 -8.08
N PHE A 78 -17.30 -4.25 -7.60
CA PHE A 78 -15.94 -4.72 -7.33
C PHE A 78 -15.33 -5.43 -8.54
N PRO A 79 -14.00 -5.26 -8.78
CA PRO A 79 -13.28 -6.03 -9.79
C PRO A 79 -13.41 -7.55 -9.60
N ALA A 80 -13.23 -8.31 -10.68
CA ALA A 80 -13.34 -9.78 -10.66
C ALA A 80 -12.46 -10.41 -9.58
N VAL A 81 -11.20 -9.99 -9.48
CA VAL A 81 -10.23 -10.49 -8.48
C VAL A 81 -10.71 -10.27 -7.05
N CYS A 82 -11.38 -9.15 -6.76
CA CYS A 82 -11.94 -8.92 -5.43
C CYS A 82 -13.13 -9.84 -5.13
N ASN A 83 -13.99 -10.07 -6.13
CA ASN A 83 -15.12 -11.00 -6.00
C ASN A 83 -14.66 -12.45 -5.85
N GLN A 84 -13.52 -12.80 -6.47
CA GLN A 84 -12.92 -14.15 -6.42
C GLN A 84 -12.43 -14.53 -5.01
N TYR A 85 -12.11 -13.57 -4.14
CA TYR A 85 -11.72 -13.87 -2.76
C TYR A 85 -12.79 -14.60 -1.94
N ILE A 86 -14.08 -14.44 -2.30
CA ILE A 86 -15.22 -14.92 -1.52
C ILE A 86 -16.33 -15.54 -2.39
N GLY A 87 -16.06 -15.81 -3.67
CA GLY A 87 -17.05 -16.34 -4.62
C GLY A 87 -18.26 -15.44 -4.85
N ALA A 88 -18.07 -14.11 -4.88
CA ALA A 88 -19.15 -13.14 -5.06
C ALA A 88 -19.44 -12.85 -6.54
N ASN A 89 -20.61 -12.30 -6.83
CA ASN A 89 -20.99 -11.77 -8.16
C ASN A 89 -20.71 -12.75 -9.33
N GLY A 90 -20.96 -14.05 -9.12
CA GLY A 90 -20.76 -15.10 -10.12
C GLY A 90 -19.30 -15.50 -10.38
N GLN A 91 -18.35 -14.98 -9.61
CA GLN A 91 -16.95 -15.41 -9.64
C GLN A 91 -16.74 -16.70 -8.84
N PRO A 92 -15.75 -17.54 -9.20
CA PRO A 92 -15.38 -18.68 -8.38
C PRO A 92 -14.84 -18.22 -7.02
N ASP A 93 -15.05 -19.04 -6.00
CA ASP A 93 -14.40 -18.86 -4.70
C ASP A 93 -12.97 -19.41 -4.78
N LEU A 94 -11.99 -18.51 -4.92
CA LEU A 94 -10.58 -18.85 -5.05
C LEU A 94 -9.82 -18.69 -3.74
N GLY A 95 -10.46 -18.16 -2.69
CA GLY A 95 -9.83 -17.83 -1.41
C GLY A 95 -8.97 -16.55 -1.45
N PHE A 96 -8.51 -16.14 -0.27
CA PHE A 96 -7.82 -14.87 -0.03
C PHE A 96 -6.34 -14.87 -0.46
N CYS A 97 -6.07 -14.92 -1.76
CA CYS A 97 -4.69 -14.97 -2.23
C CYS A 97 -3.95 -13.61 -2.16
N VAL A 98 -2.65 -13.67 -1.91
CA VAL A 98 -1.77 -12.50 -1.87
C VAL A 98 -1.35 -12.16 -3.30
N GLY A 99 -1.82 -11.02 -3.79
CA GLY A 99 -1.53 -10.56 -5.15
C GLY A 99 -0.28 -9.70 -5.21
N GLY A 100 0.40 -9.66 -6.35
CA GLY A 100 1.53 -8.77 -6.60
C GLY A 100 1.38 -8.00 -7.91
N THR A 101 2.17 -6.96 -8.13
CA THR A 101 2.43 -6.44 -9.49
C THR A 101 3.68 -5.55 -9.49
N LEU A 102 4.31 -5.44 -10.66
CA LEU A 102 5.40 -4.51 -10.90
C LEU A 102 4.85 -3.08 -10.98
N GLN A 103 5.53 -2.15 -10.32
CA GLN A 103 5.12 -0.78 -10.05
C GLN A 103 6.25 0.20 -10.39
N ASP A 104 6.86 0.01 -11.56
CA ASP A 104 8.05 0.72 -12.03
C ASP A 104 7.76 1.85 -13.04
N ASN A 105 6.48 2.10 -13.33
CA ASN A 105 6.03 3.03 -14.37
C ASN A 105 5.46 4.36 -13.84
N GLU A 106 5.67 4.68 -12.55
CA GLU A 106 5.17 5.92 -11.93
C GLU A 106 6.10 7.11 -12.22
N PRO A 107 5.68 8.11 -13.03
CA PRO A 107 6.56 9.20 -13.43
C PRO A 107 7.07 10.05 -12.26
N ILE A 108 6.28 10.22 -11.19
CA ILE A 108 6.64 11.01 -10.01
C ILE A 108 7.70 10.31 -9.15
N ALA A 109 7.74 8.98 -9.21
CA ALA A 109 8.53 8.12 -8.34
C ALA A 109 9.06 6.90 -9.13
N PRO A 110 10.00 7.09 -10.08
CA PRO A 110 10.43 6.06 -11.03
C PRO A 110 11.44 5.09 -10.40
N TYR A 111 11.05 4.42 -9.32
CA TYR A 111 11.86 3.40 -8.67
C TYR A 111 11.84 2.12 -9.51
N PRO A 112 12.97 1.67 -10.10
CA PRO A 112 12.99 0.47 -10.91
C PRO A 112 12.75 -0.77 -10.05
N HIS A 113 12.19 -1.83 -10.65
CA HIS A 113 11.96 -3.14 -10.00
C HIS A 113 11.15 -3.05 -8.70
N ASN A 114 10.20 -2.11 -8.65
CA ASN A 114 9.36 -1.90 -7.48
C ASN A 114 8.14 -2.82 -7.55
N TYR A 115 7.83 -3.55 -6.48
CA TYR A 115 6.65 -4.41 -6.41
C TYR A 115 5.70 -3.95 -5.32
N TRP A 116 4.41 -3.91 -5.64
CA TRP A 116 3.36 -3.77 -4.64
C TRP A 116 2.60 -5.08 -4.50
N PHE A 117 2.12 -5.33 -3.28
CA PHE A 117 1.42 -6.54 -2.92
C PHE A 117 0.10 -6.22 -2.23
N SER A 118 -0.87 -7.10 -2.44
CA SER A 118 -2.20 -7.05 -1.83
C SER A 118 -2.28 -8.12 -0.76
N PHE A 119 -2.50 -7.70 0.48
CA PHE A 119 -2.68 -8.58 1.63
C PHE A 119 -4.15 -8.53 2.08
N PRO A 120 -5.05 -9.31 1.45
CA PRO A 120 -6.48 -9.19 1.68
C PRO A 120 -6.87 -9.69 3.07
N ASN A 121 -7.47 -8.79 3.86
CA ASN A 121 -7.99 -9.11 5.19
C ASN A 121 -9.52 -9.35 5.13
N SER A 122 -10.09 -9.76 6.25
CA SER A 122 -11.53 -10.03 6.44
C SER A 122 -12.44 -9.03 5.76
N CYS A 123 -13.58 -9.47 5.23
CA CYS A 123 -14.55 -8.58 4.57
C CYS A 123 -13.92 -7.69 3.48
N PRO A 124 -13.41 -8.27 2.38
CA PRO A 124 -12.64 -7.52 1.38
C PRO A 124 -13.48 -6.46 0.64
N GLN A 125 -14.80 -6.54 0.72
CA GLN A 125 -15.75 -5.64 0.05
C GLN A 125 -16.37 -4.60 1.00
N SER A 126 -15.80 -4.39 2.18
CA SER A 126 -16.31 -3.43 3.16
C SER A 126 -15.20 -2.57 3.75
N ARG A 127 -15.46 -1.27 3.88
CA ARG A 127 -14.51 -0.34 4.53
C ARG A 127 -14.29 -0.73 5.98
N TRP A 128 -13.17 -0.31 6.57
CA TRP A 128 -12.82 -0.60 7.96
C TRP A 128 -13.93 -0.31 8.96
N SER A 129 -14.65 0.82 8.79
CA SER A 129 -15.76 1.23 9.66
C SER A 129 -16.98 0.31 9.57
N ASP A 130 -17.13 -0.41 8.46
CA ASP A 130 -18.34 -1.14 8.11
C ASP A 130 -18.16 -2.65 8.33
N LYS A 131 -16.96 -3.10 8.72
CA LYS A 131 -16.67 -4.50 9.03
C LYS A 131 -17.31 -4.91 10.36
N THR A 132 -18.38 -5.68 10.26
CA THR A 132 -19.07 -6.29 11.41
C THR A 132 -18.41 -7.60 11.83
N ASP A 133 -18.64 -8.02 13.07
CA ASP A 133 -18.14 -9.32 13.56
C ASP A 133 -18.76 -10.49 12.80
N ALA A 134 -20.03 -10.37 12.39
CA ALA A 134 -20.69 -11.36 11.54
C ALA A 134 -19.98 -11.51 10.19
N CYS A 135 -19.62 -10.38 9.57
CA CYS A 135 -18.87 -10.41 8.31
C CYS A 135 -17.46 -10.98 8.52
N ARG A 136 -16.75 -10.62 9.59
CA ARG A 136 -15.41 -11.17 9.88
C ARG A 136 -15.45 -12.67 10.17
N ALA A 137 -16.52 -13.16 10.79
CA ALA A 137 -16.73 -14.57 11.03
C ALA A 137 -17.02 -15.34 9.73
N GLN A 138 -17.77 -14.72 8.81
CA GLN A 138 -18.08 -15.31 7.51
C GLN A 138 -16.88 -15.27 6.55
N TYR A 139 -16.14 -14.17 6.56
CA TYR A 139 -15.03 -13.87 5.66
C TYR A 139 -13.83 -13.43 6.50
N ALA A 140 -13.09 -14.41 7.03
CA ALA A 140 -11.97 -14.18 7.95
C ALA A 140 -10.76 -13.49 7.29
N GLY A 141 -10.64 -13.57 5.96
CA GLY A 141 -9.52 -13.00 5.22
C GLY A 141 -8.32 -13.94 5.13
N GLY A 142 -7.22 -13.43 4.59
CA GLY A 142 -5.97 -14.18 4.44
C GLY A 142 -5.04 -14.12 5.64
N MET A 143 -5.28 -13.21 6.60
CA MET A 143 -4.35 -12.99 7.71
C MET A 143 -4.49 -14.09 8.77
N CYS A 144 -3.40 -14.80 9.02
CA CYS A 144 -3.34 -15.81 10.07
C CYS A 144 -3.40 -15.19 11.48
N PRO A 145 -3.97 -15.90 12.46
CA PRO A 145 -3.80 -15.54 13.87
C PRO A 145 -2.32 -15.44 14.26
N LEU A 146 -2.03 -14.62 15.27
CA LEU A 146 -0.66 -14.42 15.75
C LEU A 146 -0.01 -15.76 16.15
N GLY A 147 1.16 -16.05 15.58
CA GLY A 147 1.91 -17.28 15.84
C GLY A 147 1.41 -18.52 15.10
N VAL A 148 0.44 -18.36 14.19
CA VAL A 148 -0.04 -19.43 13.29
C VAL A 148 0.59 -19.23 11.91
N GLU A 149 1.21 -20.29 11.38
CA GLU A 149 1.75 -20.29 10.02
C GLU A 149 0.62 -20.46 8.99
N PRO A 150 0.73 -19.83 7.81
CA PRO A 150 -0.25 -20.00 6.75
C PRO A 150 -0.22 -21.42 6.17
N ASP A 151 -1.41 -21.91 5.82
CA ASP A 151 -1.62 -23.21 5.19
C ASP A 151 -2.23 -23.09 3.78
N GLY A 152 -2.66 -21.88 3.39
CA GLY A 152 -3.33 -21.61 2.12
C GLY A 152 -4.82 -21.96 2.11
N GLU A 153 -5.36 -22.51 3.20
CA GLU A 153 -6.76 -22.94 3.31
C GLU A 153 -7.49 -22.13 4.40
N THR A 154 -6.97 -22.17 5.62
CA THR A 154 -7.50 -21.43 6.77
C THR A 154 -7.08 -19.96 6.71
N CYS A 155 -5.83 -19.72 6.32
CA CYS A 155 -5.26 -18.39 6.12
C CYS A 155 -4.07 -18.48 5.17
N THR A 156 -3.74 -17.37 4.52
CA THR A 156 -2.80 -17.34 3.38
C THR A 156 -1.53 -16.57 3.68
N PHE A 157 -1.51 -15.72 4.72
CA PHE A 157 -0.31 -15.03 5.11
C PHE A 157 -0.23 -14.76 6.62
N SER A 158 0.99 -14.81 7.13
CA SER A 158 1.36 -14.29 8.44
C SER A 158 2.39 -13.17 8.27
N TYR A 159 2.52 -12.31 9.27
CA TYR A 159 3.57 -11.29 9.28
C TYR A 159 4.13 -11.05 10.68
N GLU A 160 5.38 -10.64 10.73
CA GLU A 160 6.06 -10.14 11.92
C GLU A 160 6.59 -8.73 11.65
N VAL A 161 6.43 -7.82 12.62
CA VAL A 161 7.03 -6.49 12.56
C VAL A 161 8.47 -6.59 13.00
N LEU A 162 9.40 -6.45 12.05
CA LEU A 162 10.84 -6.44 12.34
C LEU A 162 11.31 -5.12 12.96
N GLY A 163 10.60 -4.05 12.67
CA GLY A 163 10.89 -2.72 13.19
C GLY A 163 10.26 -1.61 12.36
N TYR A 164 10.49 -0.38 12.76
CA TYR A 164 10.04 0.80 12.04
C TYR A 164 11.07 1.92 12.15
N ILE A 165 11.07 2.82 11.18
CA ILE A 165 11.84 4.05 11.20
C ILE A 165 10.93 5.25 10.92
N PRO A 166 11.03 6.35 11.69
CA PRO A 166 10.29 7.57 11.39
C PRO A 166 10.66 8.09 10.00
N LEU A 167 9.66 8.42 9.19
CA LEU A 167 9.87 8.95 7.84
C LEU A 167 10.65 10.27 7.90
N ASP A 168 10.40 11.09 8.93
CA ASP A 168 11.10 12.37 9.14
C ASP A 168 12.61 12.19 9.35
N ASP A 169 13.02 11.09 9.98
CA ASP A 169 14.43 10.72 10.12
C ASP A 169 15.02 10.25 8.80
N VAL A 170 14.28 9.41 8.07
CA VAL A 170 14.68 8.90 6.75
C VAL A 170 14.97 10.06 5.77
N VAL A 171 14.10 11.06 5.73
CA VAL A 171 14.24 12.22 4.83
C VAL A 171 15.13 13.33 5.42
N GLY A 172 15.61 13.15 6.66
CA GLY A 172 16.56 14.03 7.34
C GLY A 172 15.95 15.29 7.98
N ILE A 173 14.63 15.43 8.03
CA ILE A 173 13.94 16.62 8.60
C ILE A 173 14.40 16.87 10.04
N THR A 174 14.46 15.82 10.85
CA THR A 174 14.84 15.88 12.27
C THR A 174 16.31 16.26 12.50
N SER A 175 17.13 16.29 11.43
CA SER A 175 18.51 16.74 11.46
C SER A 175 18.70 18.18 10.95
N MET A 176 17.65 18.81 10.40
CA MET A 176 17.71 20.18 9.88
C MET A 176 17.48 21.21 10.99
N ILE A 177 18.25 22.29 11.00
CA ILE A 177 18.09 23.39 11.96
C ILE A 177 16.90 24.27 11.54
N ASN A 178 15.96 24.46 12.46
CA ASN A 178 14.91 25.44 12.38
C ASN A 178 15.47 26.83 12.69
N SER A 179 15.53 27.69 11.67
CA SER A 179 16.05 29.06 11.79
C SER A 179 15.27 29.93 12.78
N ASN A 180 14.00 29.60 13.08
CA ASN A 180 13.17 30.35 14.02
C ASN A 180 13.49 30.02 15.48
N THR A 181 13.96 28.80 15.77
CA THR A 181 14.19 28.32 17.14
C THR A 181 15.66 28.03 17.45
N GLY A 182 16.51 27.92 16.43
CA GLY A 182 17.91 27.52 16.56
C GLY A 182 18.12 26.05 16.94
N LYS A 183 17.05 25.25 16.99
CA LYS A 183 17.07 23.81 17.28
C LYS A 183 16.76 23.00 16.03
N THR A 184 16.97 21.69 16.05
CA THR A 184 16.46 20.84 14.97
C THR A 184 14.94 20.80 14.96
N TYR A 185 14.33 20.58 13.79
CA TYR A 185 12.89 20.33 13.70
C TYR A 185 12.51 19.07 14.47
N ALA A 186 11.40 19.10 15.20
CA ALA A 186 10.88 17.94 15.93
C ALA A 186 10.21 16.92 14.99
N ASP A 187 9.52 17.39 13.95
CA ASP A 187 8.77 16.57 12.99
C ASP A 187 8.49 17.33 11.68
N TYR A 188 7.87 16.63 10.73
CA TYR A 188 7.38 17.22 9.48
C TYR A 188 6.42 18.39 9.69
N ALA A 189 5.58 18.35 10.72
CA ALA A 189 4.58 19.40 10.93
C ALA A 189 5.24 20.73 11.32
N GLU A 190 6.29 20.70 12.14
CA GLU A 190 7.10 21.88 12.45
C GLU A 190 7.85 22.39 11.22
N PHE A 191 8.48 21.49 10.46
CA PHE A 191 9.16 21.82 9.21
C PHE A 191 8.24 22.52 8.21
N CYS A 192 7.05 21.95 7.97
CA CYS A 192 6.06 22.51 7.07
C CYS A 192 5.51 23.86 7.56
N LYS A 193 5.21 24.00 8.86
CA LYS A 193 4.74 25.28 9.44
C LYS A 193 5.78 26.39 9.37
N ALA A 194 7.06 26.04 9.36
CA ALA A 194 8.15 26.98 9.12
C ALA A 194 8.31 27.36 7.62
N GLY A 195 7.44 26.86 6.74
CA GLY A 195 7.48 27.11 5.30
C GLY A 195 8.30 26.09 4.51
N GLY A 196 8.79 25.02 5.17
CA GLY A 196 9.50 23.94 4.51
C GLY A 196 8.62 23.16 3.55
N VAL A 197 9.18 22.78 2.41
CA VAL A 197 8.51 21.94 1.41
C VAL A 197 9.25 20.62 1.31
N GLU A 198 8.56 19.53 1.57
CA GLU A 198 9.17 18.20 1.52
C GLU A 198 9.36 17.73 0.07
N PHE A 199 8.31 17.86 -0.75
CA PHE A 199 8.34 17.46 -2.16
C PHE A 199 7.28 18.23 -2.94
N SER A 200 7.66 18.80 -4.09
CA SER A 200 6.75 19.53 -4.97
C SER A 200 7.16 19.35 -6.42
N VAL A 201 6.26 18.76 -7.20
CA VAL A 201 6.43 18.58 -8.65
C VAL A 201 5.17 19.02 -9.40
N ALA A 202 5.36 19.47 -10.63
CA ALA A 202 4.27 19.62 -11.60
C ALA A 202 4.28 18.41 -12.55
N VAL A 203 3.09 17.87 -12.80
CA VAL A 203 2.89 16.72 -13.69
C VAL A 203 2.06 17.15 -14.89
N SER A 204 2.54 16.85 -16.09
CA SER A 204 1.86 17.12 -17.36
C SER A 204 2.01 15.91 -18.28
N GLY A 205 1.00 15.04 -18.32
CA GLY A 205 1.13 13.73 -18.95
C GLY A 205 2.22 12.91 -18.26
N SER A 206 3.19 12.40 -19.02
CA SER A 206 4.35 11.68 -18.48
C SER A 206 5.52 12.58 -18.04
N GLN A 207 5.41 13.90 -18.25
CA GLN A 207 6.48 14.83 -17.86
C GLN A 207 6.31 15.25 -16.41
N VAL A 208 7.37 15.05 -15.62
CA VAL A 208 7.46 15.52 -14.24
C VAL A 208 8.51 16.62 -14.16
N LYS A 209 8.11 17.77 -13.64
CA LYS A 209 8.99 18.92 -13.41
C LYS A 209 9.15 19.12 -11.91
N TRP A 210 10.38 18.97 -11.42
CA TRP A 210 10.75 19.36 -10.06
C TRP A 210 10.56 20.87 -9.86
N ILE A 211 9.86 21.25 -8.79
CA ILE A 211 9.67 22.65 -8.39
C ILE A 211 10.58 22.98 -7.22
N GLU A 212 10.42 22.25 -6.12
CA GLU A 212 11.16 22.42 -4.86
C GLU A 212 10.95 21.18 -3.97
N GLY A 213 11.82 20.98 -2.98
CA GLY A 213 11.71 19.85 -2.06
C GLY A 213 13.03 19.50 -1.39
N LEU A 214 13.02 18.46 -0.57
CA LEU A 214 14.21 17.90 0.04
C LEU A 214 15.04 17.14 -0.99
N LYS A 215 16.37 17.27 -0.91
CA LYS A 215 17.31 16.56 -1.78
C LYS A 215 17.14 15.04 -1.75
N PHE A 216 16.64 14.48 -0.64
CA PHE A 216 16.34 13.06 -0.52
C PHE A 216 15.42 12.55 -1.64
N TRP A 217 14.48 13.38 -2.11
CA TRP A 217 13.48 13.02 -3.13
C TRP A 217 13.87 13.44 -4.57
N ALA A 218 14.98 14.16 -4.74
CA ALA A 218 15.37 14.82 -5.99
C ALA A 218 16.17 13.92 -6.95
#